data_AF-A0A959I8V9-F1
#
_entry.id   AF-A0A959I8V9-F1
#
_cell.length_a   1.000
_cell.length_b   1.000
_cell.length_c   1.000
_cell.angle_alpha   90.00
_cell.angle_beta   90.00
_cell.angle_gamma   90.00
#
_symmetry.space_group_name_H-M   'P 1'
#
loop_
_entity.id
_entity.type
_entity.pdbx_description
1 polymer ?
#
loop_
_entity_poly.entity_id
_entity_poly.type
_entity_poly.pdbx_seq_one_letter_code
_entity_poly.pdbx_strand_id
1 'polypeptide(L)'
;IEQREPGAARDLRWQFLFPAQSPSWERSSGLLKQFHLHASCVQKRVKKAIRKCGIEQGASCQTFRHTFAVHLLEAGYDVRTVQALLGHRSIRSTMVYTRKIKERKPVVRSPLDELLLPEAGNASRFSAGERPKPGGNILPVK
;
A
#
# COMPACT_ATOMS: atom_id res chain seq x y z
N ILE A 1 -21.92 9.73 -20.94
CA ILE A 1 -21.41 8.33 -20.88
C ILE A 1 -22.48 7.39 -21.41
N GLU A 2 -23.75 7.50 -21.00
CA GLU A 2 -24.87 6.77 -21.64
C GLU A 2 -24.97 6.98 -23.16
N GLN A 3 -24.62 8.17 -23.67
CA GLN A 3 -24.63 8.42 -25.12
C GLN A 3 -23.62 7.58 -25.92
N ARG A 4 -22.62 6.95 -25.26
CA ARG A 4 -21.55 6.23 -25.96
C ARG A 4 -21.75 4.71 -25.96
N GLU A 5 -22.49 4.16 -25.01
CA GLU A 5 -22.72 2.72 -24.83
C GLU A 5 -24.09 2.49 -24.19
N PRO A 6 -25.13 2.06 -24.94
CA PRO A 6 -26.46 1.80 -24.40
C PRO A 6 -26.40 0.59 -23.45
N GLY A 7 -26.61 0.83 -22.14
CA GLY A 7 -26.55 -0.19 -21.09
C GLY A 7 -25.40 -0.03 -20.10
N ALA A 8 -24.47 0.91 -20.32
CA ALA A 8 -23.35 1.18 -19.41
C ALA A 8 -23.79 1.50 -17.97
N ALA A 9 -24.99 2.06 -17.78
CA ALA A 9 -25.54 2.33 -16.44
C ALA A 9 -25.81 1.06 -15.62
N ARG A 10 -26.08 -0.08 -16.25
CA ARG A 10 -26.40 -1.36 -15.59
C ARG A 10 -25.19 -2.28 -15.45
N ASP A 11 -24.11 -2.01 -16.18
CA ASP A 11 -22.89 -2.81 -16.14
C ASP A 11 -22.03 -2.41 -14.93
N LEU A 12 -21.69 -3.41 -14.11
CA LEU A 12 -20.86 -3.25 -12.91
C LEU A 12 -19.50 -2.63 -13.21
N ARG A 13 -18.97 -2.80 -14.44
CA ARG A 13 -17.70 -2.20 -14.88
C ARG A 13 -17.69 -0.67 -14.76
N TRP A 14 -18.86 -0.05 -14.86
CA TRP A 14 -19.03 1.40 -14.86
C TRP A 14 -19.67 1.93 -13.58
N GLN A 15 -20.01 1.05 -12.64
CA GLN A 15 -20.57 1.44 -11.34
C GLN A 15 -19.47 1.60 -10.30
N PHE A 16 -19.72 2.47 -9.31
CA PHE A 16 -18.85 2.56 -8.15
C PHE A 16 -18.95 1.29 -7.30
N LEU A 17 -17.82 0.75 -6.87
CA LEU A 17 -17.79 -0.36 -5.91
C LEU A 17 -18.48 0.01 -4.58
N PHE A 18 -18.37 1.28 -4.18
CA PHE A 18 -19.03 1.83 -3.00
C PHE A 18 -19.95 2.98 -3.40
N PRO A 19 -21.18 2.69 -3.85
CA PRO A 19 -22.15 3.72 -4.19
C PRO A 19 -22.64 4.44 -2.93
N ALA A 20 -22.99 5.71 -3.06
CA ALA A 20 -23.74 6.44 -2.04
C ALA A 20 -25.12 5.79 -1.80
N GLN A 21 -25.68 5.95 -0.60
CA GLN A 21 -26.98 5.36 -0.26
C GLN A 21 -28.13 5.86 -1.12
N SER A 22 -28.03 7.08 -1.63
CA SER A 22 -29.03 7.68 -2.49
C SER A 22 -28.33 8.44 -3.61
N PRO A 23 -28.85 8.37 -4.86
CA PRO A 23 -28.37 9.21 -5.93
C PRO A 23 -28.66 10.68 -5.62
N SER A 24 -27.83 11.58 -6.12
CA SER A 24 -27.94 13.02 -5.85
C SER A 24 -28.03 13.79 -7.15
N TRP A 25 -28.56 15.01 -7.05
CA TRP A 25 -28.66 15.92 -8.19
C TRP A 25 -27.28 16.49 -8.54
N GLU A 26 -26.85 16.29 -9.78
CA GLU A 26 -25.62 16.88 -10.30
C GLU A 26 -25.92 18.29 -10.83
N ARG A 27 -25.39 19.32 -10.17
CA ARG A 27 -25.67 20.74 -10.50
C ARG A 27 -25.30 21.13 -11.94
N SER A 28 -24.36 20.43 -12.57
CA SER A 28 -23.86 20.78 -13.90
C SER A 28 -24.68 20.15 -15.04
N SER A 29 -25.21 18.96 -14.85
CA SER A 29 -25.92 18.22 -15.90
C SER A 29 -27.44 18.23 -15.70
N GLY A 30 -27.90 18.57 -14.50
CA GLY A 30 -29.31 18.56 -14.15
C GLY A 30 -29.92 17.16 -14.11
N LEU A 31 -29.07 16.13 -13.96
CA LEU A 31 -29.51 14.74 -13.93
C LEU A 31 -29.28 14.14 -12.54
N LEU A 32 -30.15 13.21 -12.18
CA LEU A 32 -29.99 12.40 -10.98
C LEU A 32 -28.89 11.37 -11.25
N LYS A 33 -27.79 11.44 -10.50
CA LYS A 33 -26.62 10.61 -10.73
C LYS A 33 -26.23 9.86 -9.47
N GLN A 34 -25.80 8.62 -9.65
CA GLN A 34 -25.21 7.82 -8.60
C GLN A 34 -23.79 8.33 -8.32
N PHE A 35 -23.51 8.72 -7.08
CA PHE A 35 -22.18 9.14 -6.63
C PHE A 35 -21.50 8.04 -5.84
N HIS A 36 -20.17 8.15 -5.67
CA HIS A 36 -19.43 7.32 -4.72
C HIS A 36 -19.73 7.77 -3.28
N LEU A 37 -19.54 6.85 -2.34
CA LEU A 37 -19.70 7.12 -0.92
C LEU A 37 -18.76 8.26 -0.48
N HIS A 38 -19.32 9.30 0.13
CA HIS A 38 -18.54 10.43 0.61
C HIS A 38 -17.54 10.00 1.70
N ALA A 39 -16.29 10.48 1.63
CA ALA A 39 -15.22 10.07 2.53
C ALA A 39 -15.57 10.28 4.02
N SER A 40 -16.30 11.34 4.35
CA SER A 40 -16.72 11.62 5.73
C SER A 40 -17.64 10.54 6.31
N CYS A 41 -18.43 9.84 5.49
CA CYS A 41 -19.28 8.74 5.96
C CYS A 41 -18.42 7.59 6.50
N VAL A 42 -17.35 7.24 5.78
CA VAL A 42 -16.39 6.21 6.22
C VAL A 42 -15.70 6.67 7.50
N GLN A 43 -15.18 7.89 7.53
CA GLN A 43 -14.50 8.43 8.71
C GLN A 43 -15.39 8.42 9.97
N LYS A 44 -16.65 8.85 9.84
CA LYS A 44 -17.62 8.85 10.95
C LYS A 44 -17.93 7.42 11.43
N ARG A 45 -18.14 6.49 10.51
CA ARG A 45 -18.40 5.08 10.83
C ARG A 45 -17.20 4.44 11.55
N VAL A 46 -16.00 4.67 11.05
CA VAL A 46 -14.75 4.20 11.67
C VAL A 46 -14.59 4.78 13.07
N LYS A 47 -14.79 6.10 13.25
CA LYS A 47 -14.72 6.74 14.57
C LYS A 47 -15.74 6.17 15.56
N LYS A 48 -16.95 5.85 15.10
CA LYS A 48 -17.97 5.17 15.92
C LYS A 48 -17.55 3.75 16.31
N ALA A 49 -16.96 3.00 15.38
CA ALA A 49 -16.45 1.65 15.67
C ALA A 49 -15.31 1.68 16.71
N ILE A 50 -14.34 2.58 16.54
CA ILE A 50 -13.21 2.77 17.47
C ILE A 50 -13.72 3.06 18.89
N ARG A 51 -14.71 3.96 19.02
CA ARG A 51 -15.35 4.26 20.31
C ARG A 51 -16.03 3.04 20.93
N LYS A 52 -16.69 2.21 20.13
CA LYS A 52 -17.32 0.97 20.61
C LYS A 52 -16.29 -0.06 21.09
N CYS A 53 -15.10 -0.06 20.50
CA CYS A 53 -14.00 -0.95 20.90
C CYS A 53 -13.25 -0.48 22.16
N GLY A 54 -13.63 0.65 22.78
CA GLY A 54 -12.96 1.16 23.98
C GLY A 54 -11.55 1.68 23.74
N ILE A 55 -11.17 2.00 22.50
CA ILE A 55 -9.85 2.57 22.19
C ILE A 55 -9.86 4.04 22.60
N GLU A 56 -9.20 4.35 23.71
CA GLU A 56 -9.13 5.71 24.28
C GLU A 56 -8.24 6.64 23.47
N GLN A 57 -7.23 6.09 22.80
CA GLN A 57 -6.36 6.83 21.91
C GLN A 57 -7.15 7.23 20.67
N GLY A 58 -7.19 8.53 20.35
CA GLY A 58 -7.96 9.11 19.24
C GLY A 58 -7.55 8.60 17.85
N ALA A 59 -7.90 7.34 17.54
CA ALA A 59 -7.58 6.69 16.28
C ALA A 59 -8.55 7.14 15.18
N SER A 60 -8.05 7.15 13.95
CA SER A 60 -8.78 7.57 12.76
C SER A 60 -8.40 6.71 11.54
N CYS A 61 -9.05 6.95 10.41
CA CYS A 61 -8.67 6.30 9.15
C CYS A 61 -7.20 6.55 8.77
N GLN A 62 -6.66 7.73 9.09
CA GLN A 62 -5.26 8.05 8.85
C GLN A 62 -4.32 7.22 9.74
N THR A 63 -4.75 6.91 10.97
CA THR A 63 -4.01 6.02 11.87
C THR A 63 -3.89 4.63 11.27
N PHE A 64 -4.95 4.08 10.67
CA PHE A 64 -4.88 2.79 9.97
C PHE A 64 -3.94 2.81 8.76
N ARG A 65 -3.96 3.89 7.98
CA ARG A 65 -3.00 4.07 6.87
C ARG A 65 -1.57 4.10 7.39
N HIS A 66 -1.36 4.73 8.54
CA HIS A 66 -0.06 4.84 9.19
C HIS A 66 0.43 3.48 9.73
N THR A 67 -0.41 2.74 10.44
CA THR A 67 -0.04 1.41 10.96
C THR A 67 0.23 0.42 9.85
N PHE A 68 -0.55 0.44 8.77
CA PHE A 68 -0.29 -0.38 7.57
C PHE A 68 1.10 -0.10 6.99
N ALA A 69 1.45 1.17 6.81
CA ALA A 69 2.75 1.56 6.26
C ALA A 69 3.92 1.16 7.19
N VAL A 70 3.75 1.34 8.51
CA VAL A 70 4.75 0.93 9.51
C VAL A 70 4.93 -0.58 9.50
N HIS A 71 3.85 -1.36 9.48
CA HIS A 71 3.94 -2.83 9.45
C HIS A 71 4.63 -3.36 8.18
N LEU A 72 4.42 -2.73 7.03
CA LEU A 72 5.16 -3.09 5.81
C LEU A 72 6.66 -2.82 5.97
N LEU A 73 7.04 -1.68 6.53
CA LEU A 73 8.45 -1.38 6.74
C LEU A 73 9.07 -2.26 7.84
N GLU A 74 8.31 -2.62 8.88
CA GLU A 74 8.72 -3.58 9.91
C GLU A 74 8.94 -4.99 9.34
N ALA A 75 8.15 -5.39 8.35
CA ALA A 75 8.33 -6.63 7.60
C ALA A 75 9.52 -6.60 6.62
N GLY A 76 10.23 -5.46 6.52
CA GLY A 76 11.44 -5.32 5.70
C GLY A 76 11.18 -4.93 4.25
N TYR A 77 9.98 -4.49 3.90
CA TYR A 77 9.71 -3.97 2.57
C TYR A 77 10.42 -2.62 2.36
N ASP A 78 10.96 -2.41 1.15
CA ASP A 78 11.59 -1.15 0.79
C ASP A 78 10.57 0.02 0.76
N VAL A 79 11.04 1.21 1.11
CA VAL A 79 10.25 2.42 1.15
C VAL A 79 9.65 2.79 -0.22
N ARG A 80 10.30 2.42 -1.33
CA ARG A 80 9.75 2.62 -2.68
C ARG A 80 8.54 1.71 -2.93
N THR A 81 8.59 0.47 -2.46
CA THR A 81 7.47 -0.48 -2.55
C THR A 81 6.29 0.03 -1.73
N VAL A 82 6.53 0.51 -0.51
CA VAL A 82 5.47 1.10 0.34
C VAL A 82 4.91 2.37 -0.29
N GLN A 83 5.74 3.21 -0.92
CA GLN A 83 5.29 4.39 -1.64
C GLN A 83 4.33 4.02 -2.79
N ALA A 84 4.67 3.00 -3.57
CA ALA A 84 3.84 2.53 -4.69
C ALA A 84 2.49 1.99 -4.19
N LEU A 85 2.49 1.18 -3.12
CA LEU A 85 1.27 0.61 -2.54
C LEU A 85 0.33 1.68 -1.95
N LEU A 86 0.88 2.77 -1.42
CA LEU A 86 0.09 3.88 -0.90
C LEU A 86 -0.33 4.89 -1.97
N GLY A 87 0.22 4.81 -3.18
CA GLY A 87 -0.02 5.78 -4.25
C GLY A 87 0.51 7.19 -3.93
N HIS A 88 1.57 7.30 -3.13
CA HIS A 88 2.14 8.60 -2.78
C HIS A 88 2.95 9.19 -3.94
N ARG A 89 2.57 10.40 -4.38
CA ARG A 89 3.28 11.12 -5.45
C ARG A 89 4.72 11.47 -5.06
N SER A 90 5.00 11.72 -3.78
CA SER A 90 6.33 12.04 -3.27
C SER A 90 6.77 11.04 -2.21
N ILE A 91 8.04 10.63 -2.30
CA ILE A 91 8.67 9.77 -1.29
C ILE A 91 8.73 10.45 0.08
N ARG A 92 8.81 11.78 0.12
CA ARG A 92 8.86 12.56 1.38
C ARG A 92 7.65 12.27 2.27
N SER A 93 6.47 12.06 1.68
CA SER A 93 5.24 11.71 2.40
C SER A 93 5.29 10.30 3.00
N THR A 94 6.02 9.38 2.38
CA THR A 94 6.23 8.00 2.86
C THR A 94 7.35 7.93 3.90
N MET A 95 8.38 8.76 3.78
CA MET A 95 9.50 8.82 4.72
C MET A 95 9.10 9.23 6.15
N VAL A 96 7.89 9.78 6.33
CA VAL A 96 7.33 10.05 7.66
C VAL A 96 7.13 8.74 8.45
N TYR A 97 6.91 7.60 7.78
CA TYR A 97 6.72 6.30 8.43
C TYR A 97 8.04 5.67 8.89
N THR A 98 9.12 5.85 8.13
CA THR A 98 10.45 5.33 8.48
C THR A 98 10.99 5.89 9.79
N ARG A 99 10.65 7.14 10.14
CA ARG A 99 11.08 7.75 11.42
C ARG A 99 10.52 7.06 12.66
N LYS A 100 9.40 6.35 12.53
CA LYS A 100 8.72 5.73 13.68
C LYS A 100 9.16 4.30 13.96
N ILE A 101 9.93 3.70 13.06
CA ILE A 101 10.48 2.37 13.24
C ILE A 101 11.69 2.55 14.13
N LYS A 102 11.65 1.97 15.34
CA LYS A 102 12.81 1.91 16.22
C LYS A 102 13.98 1.38 15.40
N GLU A 103 15.07 2.14 15.42
CA GLU A 103 16.32 1.92 14.71
C GLU A 103 16.62 0.41 14.58
N ARG A 104 16.26 -0.18 13.43
CA ARG A 104 17.02 -1.33 12.96
C ARG A 104 18.39 -0.73 12.69
N LYS A 105 19.30 -0.81 13.68
CA LYS A 105 20.70 -0.40 13.50
C LYS A 105 21.12 -1.03 12.19
N PRO A 106 21.36 -0.26 11.12
CA PRO A 106 21.82 -0.86 9.91
C PRO A 106 23.16 -1.49 10.30
N VAL A 107 23.31 -2.79 10.08
CA VAL A 107 24.61 -3.44 10.13
C VAL A 107 25.35 -2.92 8.89
N VAL A 108 25.70 -1.63 8.91
CA VAL A 108 26.55 -1.02 7.90
C VAL A 108 27.94 -1.52 8.25
N ARG A 109 28.30 -2.65 7.65
CA ARG A 109 29.72 -3.00 7.56
C ARG A 109 30.35 -1.96 6.67
N SER A 110 31.46 -1.38 7.13
CA SER A 110 32.21 -0.46 6.28
C SER A 110 32.66 -1.24 5.05
N PRO A 111 32.57 -0.68 3.83
CA PRO A 111 33.20 -1.30 2.66
C PRO A 111 34.70 -1.55 2.87
N LEU A 112 35.34 -0.75 3.75
CA LEU A 112 36.70 -0.99 4.21
C LEU A 112 36.83 -2.25 5.07
N ASP A 113 35.82 -2.63 5.85
CA ASP A 113 35.83 -3.87 6.65
C ASP A 113 35.77 -5.12 5.74
N GLU A 114 35.21 -5.02 4.53
CA GLU A 114 35.27 -6.09 3.51
C GLU A 114 36.66 -6.19 2.86
N LEU A 115 37.40 -5.09 2.77
CA LEU A 115 38.75 -5.04 2.22
C LEU A 115 39.84 -5.35 3.26
N LEU A 116 39.58 -5.09 4.55
CA LEU A 116 40.55 -5.27 5.64
C LEU A 116 40.60 -6.69 6.20
N LEU A 117 39.69 -7.59 5.80
CA LEU A 117 39.76 -8.99 6.19
C LEU A 117 40.76 -9.71 5.25
N PRO A 118 41.94 -10.11 5.74
CA PRO A 118 42.89 -10.87 4.94
C PRO A 118 42.29 -12.24 4.64
N GLU A 119 42.08 -12.53 3.36
CA GLU A 119 42.05 -13.84 2.69
C GLU A 119 42.08 -15.06 3.62
N ALA A 120 40.98 -15.33 4.31
CA ALA A 120 40.71 -16.65 4.87
C ALA A 120 39.81 -17.41 3.88
N GLY A 121 40.38 -17.75 2.72
CA GLY A 121 39.96 -18.83 1.83
C GLY A 121 38.71 -18.59 0.97
N ASN A 122 38.93 -18.26 -0.31
CA ASN A 122 38.10 -18.78 -1.41
C ASN A 122 38.78 -18.62 -2.78
N ALA A 123 39.88 -19.34 -2.97
CA ALA A 123 40.24 -19.84 -4.29
C ALA A 123 39.24 -20.95 -4.68
N SER A 124 38.06 -20.61 -5.21
CA SER A 124 37.22 -21.45 -6.10
C SER A 124 35.76 -20.98 -6.22
N ARG A 125 35.47 -19.77 -6.73
CA ARG A 125 34.07 -19.46 -7.08
C ARG A 125 33.80 -18.67 -8.36
N PHE A 126 34.83 -18.44 -9.17
CA PHE A 126 34.65 -18.03 -10.57
C PHE A 126 34.91 -19.23 -11.48
N SER A 127 33.90 -20.08 -11.67
CA SER A 127 33.74 -20.80 -12.94
C SER A 127 32.42 -20.38 -13.57
N ALA A 128 32.54 -19.74 -14.72
CA ALA A 128 31.46 -19.17 -15.49
C ALA A 128 30.43 -20.23 -15.93
N GLY A 129 29.17 -19.80 -15.99
CA GLY A 129 28.21 -20.28 -16.98
C GLY A 129 27.10 -21.19 -16.45
N GLU A 130 26.01 -20.62 -15.96
CA GLU A 130 24.66 -21.14 -16.24
C GLU A 130 23.59 -20.06 -15.97
N ARG A 131 22.77 -19.74 -16.99
CA ARG A 131 21.63 -18.82 -16.87
C ARG A 131 20.50 -19.51 -16.11
N PRO A 132 19.75 -18.82 -15.22
CA PRO A 132 18.55 -19.41 -14.65
C PRO A 132 17.43 -19.51 -15.70
N LYS A 133 16.86 -20.72 -15.86
CA LYS A 133 15.65 -20.98 -16.65
C LYS A 133 14.41 -20.37 -15.98
N PRO A 134 13.42 -19.85 -16.74
CA PRO A 134 12.12 -19.49 -16.18
C PRO A 134 11.23 -20.74 -16.16
N GLY A 135 10.66 -21.08 -15.00
CA GLY A 135 9.72 -22.19 -14.87
C GLY A 135 9.30 -22.36 -13.41
N GLY A 136 8.02 -22.14 -13.13
CA GLY A 136 7.48 -21.90 -11.79
C GLY A 136 7.26 -23.15 -10.94
N ASN A 137 6.82 -22.92 -9.70
CA ASN A 137 5.73 -23.69 -9.15
C ASN A 137 5.00 -22.93 -8.04
N ILE A 138 3.69 -22.86 -8.22
CA ILE A 138 2.68 -22.44 -7.27
C ILE A 138 2.62 -23.53 -6.20
N LEU A 139 2.70 -23.16 -4.92
CA LEU A 139 2.38 -24.08 -3.83
C LEU A 139 0.88 -23.98 -3.49
N PRO A 140 0.24 -25.11 -3.14
CA PRO A 140 -1.20 -25.17 -2.94
C PRO A 140 -1.60 -24.60 -1.59
N VAL A 141 -2.72 -23.86 -1.59
CA VAL A 141 -3.45 -23.47 -0.38
C VAL A 141 -4.24 -24.69 0.09
N LYS A 142 -4.08 -25.06 1.38
CA LYS A 142 -5.01 -25.92 2.10
C LYS A 142 -6.11 -25.07 2.72
#